data_AF-A0A4R9AC00-F1
#
_entry.id   AF-A0A4R9AC00-F1
#
_cell.length_a   1.000
_cell.length_b   1.000
_cell.length_c   1.000
_cell.angle_alpha   90.00
_cell.angle_beta   90.00
_cell.angle_gamma   90.00
#
_symmetry.space_group_name_H-M   'P 1'
#
loop_
_entity.id
_entity.type
_entity.pdbx_description
1 polymer ?
#
loop_
_entity_poly.entity_id
_entity_poly.type
_entity_poly.pdbx_seq_one_letter_code
_entity_poly.pdbx_strand_id
1 'polypeptide(L)'
;MLLFPAAYDDFGAVGMELVKVGRRAVPGRLAMNAVYPDGYGYGNRCDVDVCMLNSIYTEVALKSPEMHPNASADNSDPGIEGMRDAASGITGLTIQYYVLIDMQGFSDLIDSLGGVDITVTDRVPLGGDEALNDVAEWFEPGKQHMDGYHATWYARSRHGTSDYDRMARQRILQEAILKQFNPANVLTKFQGVAQAGQQVVKTDVPQGMLGYFANLAGKTRDLSVGTVELVPDNGVDPQNPDYDYIRGLIATALT
;
A
#
# COMPACT_ATOMS: atom_id res chain seq x y z
N MET A 1 8.86 3.68 -0.34
CA MET A 1 7.69 3.27 -1.14
C MET A 1 6.85 2.37 -0.25
N LEU A 2 5.68 2.84 0.19
CA LEU A 2 4.74 2.05 0.98
C LEU A 2 3.84 1.30 0.00
N LEU A 3 3.82 -0.03 0.08
CA LEU A 3 3.05 -0.90 -0.82
C LEU A 3 2.10 -1.70 0.05
N PHE A 4 0.80 -1.56 -0.18
CA PHE A 4 -0.20 -2.32 0.53
C PHE A 4 -1.04 -3.08 -0.50
N PRO A 5 -1.20 -4.41 -0.39
CA PRO A 5 -2.05 -5.17 -1.30
C PRO A 5 -3.51 -4.70 -1.18
N ALA A 6 -4.17 -4.46 -2.31
CA ALA A 6 -5.54 -3.94 -2.40
C ALA A 6 -6.62 -5.03 -2.50
N ALA A 7 -6.28 -6.29 -2.29
CA ALA A 7 -7.26 -7.36 -2.19
C ALA A 7 -7.33 -7.81 -0.74
N TYR A 8 -8.33 -7.35 0.02
CA TYR A 8 -9.04 -8.13 1.05
C TYR A 8 -10.11 -7.24 1.68
N ASP A 9 -11.35 -7.36 1.19
CA ASP A 9 -12.53 -6.89 1.92
C ASP A 9 -12.85 -7.77 3.14
N ASP A 10 -12.29 -9.00 3.23
CA ASP A 10 -12.51 -9.93 4.35
C ASP A 10 -11.51 -9.81 5.51
N PHE A 11 -10.34 -9.21 5.29
CA PHE A 11 -9.38 -8.86 6.36
C PHE A 11 -9.40 -7.37 6.70
N GLY A 12 -10.26 -6.60 6.02
CA GLY A 12 -10.37 -5.16 6.13
C GLY A 12 -9.00 -4.53 6.28
N ALA A 13 -8.15 -4.51 5.25
CA ALA A 13 -6.86 -3.81 5.29
C ALA A 13 -6.94 -2.50 4.49
N VAL A 14 -6.22 -1.46 4.92
CA VAL A 14 -6.05 -0.26 4.07
C VAL A 14 -5.03 -0.58 3.00
N GLY A 15 -5.50 -1.17 1.92
CA GLY A 15 -4.76 -1.35 0.69
C GLY A 15 -4.58 -0.01 -0.01
N MET A 16 -3.43 0.63 0.17
CA MET A 16 -2.94 1.61 -0.80
C MET A 16 -2.54 0.89 -2.08
N GLU A 17 -3.40 1.05 -3.07
CA GLU A 17 -3.22 0.47 -4.38
C GLU A 17 -2.03 1.17 -5.06
N LEU A 18 -0.92 0.45 -5.20
CA LEU A 18 -0.07 0.71 -6.36
C LEU A 18 -0.92 0.41 -7.58
N VAL A 19 -0.80 1.26 -8.60
CA VAL A 19 -1.55 1.10 -9.85
C VAL A 19 -1.56 -0.35 -10.26
N LYS A 20 -2.72 -0.84 -10.68
CA LYS A 20 -2.89 -2.08 -11.43
C LYS A 20 -1.69 -2.26 -12.36
N VAL A 21 -0.67 -3.02 -11.97
CA VAL A 21 0.52 -3.20 -12.81
C VAL A 21 0.38 -4.55 -13.47
N GLY A 22 0.10 -4.51 -14.77
CA GLY A 22 -0.33 -5.66 -15.58
C GLY A 22 0.79 -6.49 -16.17
N ARG A 23 0.50 -7.03 -17.36
CA ARG A 23 0.79 -8.42 -17.78
C ARG A 23 2.19 -8.70 -18.34
N ARG A 24 3.16 -7.82 -18.15
CA ARG A 24 4.49 -7.99 -18.75
C ARG A 24 5.39 -8.80 -17.82
N ALA A 25 6.37 -9.52 -18.37
CA ALA A 25 7.38 -10.20 -17.56
C ALA A 25 8.23 -9.19 -16.82
N VAL A 26 8.28 -9.29 -15.49
CA VAL A 26 9.33 -8.66 -14.69
C VAL A 26 10.64 -9.44 -14.94
N PRO A 27 11.71 -8.83 -15.46
CA PRO A 27 13.00 -9.51 -15.54
C PRO A 27 13.67 -9.56 -14.17
N GLY A 28 13.94 -10.77 -13.65
CA GLY A 28 14.66 -11.02 -12.39
C GLY A 28 14.45 -12.44 -11.85
N ARG A 29 15.39 -12.94 -11.03
CA ARG A 29 15.35 -14.26 -10.35
C ARG A 29 14.33 -14.28 -9.19
N LEU A 30 13.08 -14.00 -9.48
CA LEU A 30 11.99 -13.98 -8.51
C LEU A 30 11.14 -15.23 -8.69
N ALA A 31 10.60 -15.80 -7.60
CA ALA A 31 9.81 -17.04 -7.65
C ALA A 31 8.63 -16.87 -8.61
N MET A 32 8.07 -15.66 -8.64
CA MET A 32 7.00 -15.27 -9.55
C MET A 32 7.39 -15.36 -11.04
N ASN A 33 8.64 -15.07 -11.42
CA ASN A 33 9.09 -15.18 -12.82
C ASN A 33 9.19 -16.64 -13.28
N ALA A 34 9.52 -17.57 -12.37
CA ALA A 34 9.56 -19.00 -12.70
C ALA A 34 8.18 -19.57 -13.06
N VAL A 35 7.12 -19.05 -12.45
CA VAL A 35 5.72 -19.49 -12.70
C VAL A 35 5.06 -18.69 -13.83
N TYR A 36 5.35 -17.38 -13.89
CA TYR A 36 4.85 -16.44 -14.90
C TYR A 36 6.00 -15.83 -15.71
N PRO A 37 6.67 -16.62 -16.59
CA PRO A 37 7.84 -16.16 -17.33
C PRO A 37 7.54 -15.01 -18.29
N ASP A 38 6.31 -14.93 -18.78
CA ASP A 38 5.83 -13.88 -19.68
C ASP A 38 5.14 -12.72 -18.94
N GLY A 39 5.03 -12.82 -17.61
CA GLY A 39 4.32 -11.86 -16.76
C GLY A 39 3.05 -12.42 -16.13
N TYR A 40 2.76 -11.97 -14.92
CA TYR A 40 1.53 -12.34 -14.21
C TYR A 40 0.31 -11.85 -15.00
N GLY A 41 -0.64 -12.74 -15.31
CA GLY A 41 -1.81 -12.40 -16.13
C GLY A 41 -1.58 -12.38 -17.65
N TYR A 42 -0.37 -12.66 -18.14
CA TYR A 42 -0.12 -12.85 -19.57
C TYR A 42 -0.99 -13.99 -20.10
N GLY A 43 -1.64 -13.79 -21.26
CA GLY A 43 -2.56 -14.78 -21.82
C GLY A 43 -3.80 -15.07 -20.95
N ASN A 44 -4.18 -14.16 -20.05
CA ASN A 44 -5.26 -14.36 -19.08
C ASN A 44 -5.00 -15.51 -18.09
N ARG A 45 -3.72 -15.77 -17.80
CA ARG A 45 -3.27 -16.80 -16.87
C ARG A 45 -3.11 -16.23 -15.45
N CYS A 46 -4.13 -16.45 -14.63
CA CYS A 46 -4.09 -16.40 -13.16
C CYS A 46 -5.20 -17.31 -12.61
N ASP A 47 -5.07 -17.77 -11.37
CA ASP A 47 -6.03 -18.67 -10.71
C ASP A 47 -7.04 -17.94 -9.80
N VAL A 48 -7.02 -16.61 -9.86
CA VAL A 48 -7.92 -15.67 -9.16
C VAL A 48 -8.72 -14.81 -10.16
N ASP A 49 -9.63 -13.99 -9.63
CA ASP A 49 -10.64 -13.23 -10.36
C ASP A 49 -10.09 -12.11 -11.25
N VAL A 50 -9.02 -11.44 -10.83
CA VAL A 50 -8.33 -10.40 -11.62
C VAL A 50 -6.86 -10.75 -11.75
N CYS A 51 -6.26 -10.63 -12.93
CA CYS A 51 -4.81 -10.86 -13.11
C CYS A 51 -4.04 -9.54 -13.09
N MET A 52 -4.00 -8.88 -11.93
CA MET A 52 -3.37 -7.57 -11.73
C MET A 52 -2.58 -7.54 -10.42
N LEU A 53 -1.70 -6.56 -10.23
CA LEU A 53 -0.87 -6.45 -9.01
C LEU A 53 -1.67 -6.62 -7.70
N ASN A 54 -2.89 -6.11 -7.63
CA ASN A 54 -3.72 -6.18 -6.43
C ASN A 54 -4.14 -7.61 -6.03
N SER A 55 -4.10 -8.58 -6.94
CA SER A 55 -4.50 -9.98 -6.67
C SER A 55 -3.33 -10.93 -6.44
N ILE A 56 -2.09 -10.47 -6.61
CA ILE A 56 -0.88 -11.31 -6.45
C ILE A 56 -0.80 -11.89 -5.04
N TYR A 57 -1.16 -11.12 -4.01
CA TYR A 57 -1.23 -11.66 -2.65
C TYR A 57 -2.12 -12.90 -2.61
N THR A 58 -3.36 -12.78 -3.11
CA THR A 58 -4.37 -13.85 -3.06
C THR A 58 -3.95 -15.04 -3.91
N GLU A 59 -3.39 -14.79 -5.10
CA GLU A 59 -2.85 -15.83 -5.98
C GLU A 59 -1.79 -16.64 -5.23
N VAL A 60 -0.77 -16.00 -4.69
CA VAL A 60 0.33 -16.73 -4.06
C VAL A 60 -0.09 -17.33 -2.72
N ALA A 61 -0.91 -16.64 -1.92
CA ALA A 61 -1.36 -17.18 -0.63
C ALA A 61 -2.29 -18.39 -0.78
N LEU A 62 -3.22 -18.38 -1.74
CA LEU A 62 -4.28 -19.38 -1.84
C LEU A 62 -4.07 -20.41 -2.95
N LYS A 63 -3.37 -20.05 -4.02
CA LYS A 63 -3.24 -20.88 -5.24
C LYS A 63 -1.85 -21.43 -5.44
N SER A 64 -0.82 -20.70 -5.01
CA SER A 64 0.57 -21.11 -5.22
C SER A 64 1.50 -20.83 -4.03
N PRO A 65 1.14 -21.23 -2.79
CA PRO A 65 1.97 -20.97 -1.62
C PRO A 65 3.34 -21.67 -1.69
N GLU A 66 3.45 -22.75 -2.47
CA GLU A 66 4.68 -23.47 -2.74
C GLU A 66 5.75 -22.66 -3.48
N MET A 67 5.41 -21.49 -4.05
CA MET A 67 6.40 -20.55 -4.58
C MET A 67 7.34 -20.02 -3.49
N HIS A 68 6.84 -19.93 -2.25
CA HIS A 68 7.60 -19.42 -1.10
C HIS A 68 7.51 -20.38 0.10
N PRO A 69 8.14 -21.58 0.00
CA PRO A 69 7.97 -22.64 1.00
C PRO A 69 8.55 -22.29 2.38
N ASN A 70 9.46 -21.31 2.44
CA ASN A 70 10.09 -20.86 3.69
C ASN A 70 9.41 -19.63 4.31
N ALA A 71 8.38 -19.05 3.67
CA ALA A 71 7.80 -17.78 4.11
C ALA A 71 7.39 -17.81 5.59
N SER A 72 6.71 -18.86 6.04
CA SER A 72 6.31 -19.00 7.45
C SER A 72 7.49 -19.18 8.41
N ALA A 73 8.57 -19.85 7.99
CA ALA A 73 9.77 -20.02 8.81
C ALA A 73 10.51 -18.67 8.99
N ASP A 74 10.39 -17.79 7.99
CA ASP A 74 10.95 -16.44 7.98
C ASP A 74 10.01 -15.38 8.59
N ASN A 75 8.98 -15.81 9.33
CA ASN A 75 7.96 -14.95 9.95
C ASN A 75 7.20 -14.06 8.94
N SER A 76 7.00 -14.58 7.73
CA SER A 76 6.25 -13.97 6.63
C SER A 76 5.10 -14.89 6.18
N ASP A 77 4.45 -14.54 5.07
CA ASP A 77 3.38 -15.30 4.42
C ASP A 77 3.65 -15.36 2.90
N PRO A 78 3.31 -16.47 2.21
CA PRO A 78 3.55 -16.58 0.77
C PRO A 78 2.94 -15.42 -0.04
N GLY A 79 1.76 -14.91 0.33
CA GLY A 79 1.14 -13.76 -0.32
C GLY A 79 1.97 -12.48 -0.16
N ILE A 80 2.59 -12.28 1.00
CA ILE A 80 3.48 -11.14 1.27
C ILE A 80 4.74 -11.24 0.40
N GLU A 81 5.35 -12.42 0.32
CA GLU A 81 6.55 -12.60 -0.50
C GLU A 81 6.25 -12.51 -2.00
N GLY A 82 5.09 -13.00 -2.45
CA GLY A 82 4.62 -12.78 -3.82
C GLY A 82 4.45 -11.29 -4.16
N MET A 83 3.87 -10.52 -3.25
CA MET A 83 3.77 -9.06 -3.39
C MET A 83 5.14 -8.38 -3.38
N ARG A 84 6.07 -8.85 -2.54
CA ARG A 84 7.45 -8.33 -2.50
C ARG A 84 8.17 -8.57 -3.82
N ASP A 85 8.04 -9.78 -4.37
CA ASP A 85 8.59 -10.15 -5.68
C ASP A 85 8.01 -9.24 -6.78
N ALA A 86 6.68 -9.13 -6.86
CA ALA A 86 6.02 -8.28 -7.83
C ALA A 86 6.47 -6.81 -7.73
N ALA A 87 6.43 -6.25 -6.54
CA ALA A 87 6.86 -4.88 -6.26
C ALA A 87 8.32 -4.62 -6.65
N SER A 88 9.24 -5.47 -6.19
CA SER A 88 10.66 -5.38 -6.51
C SER A 88 10.88 -5.48 -8.01
N GLY A 89 10.09 -6.34 -8.64
CA GLY A 89 10.07 -6.57 -10.06
C GLY A 89 9.70 -5.36 -10.90
N ILE A 90 8.54 -4.78 -10.58
CA ILE A 90 7.98 -3.62 -11.27
C ILE A 90 8.92 -2.43 -11.12
N THR A 91 9.42 -2.21 -9.91
CA THR A 91 10.16 -0.99 -9.57
C THR A 91 11.67 -1.10 -9.80
N GLY A 92 12.20 -2.30 -9.90
CA GLY A 92 13.64 -2.56 -9.91
C GLY A 92 14.32 -2.32 -8.56
N LEU A 93 13.57 -2.02 -7.51
CA LEU A 93 14.10 -1.79 -6.17
C LEU A 93 14.16 -3.10 -5.39
N THR A 94 15.17 -3.24 -4.54
CA THR A 94 15.14 -4.27 -3.50
C THR A 94 14.21 -3.78 -2.38
N ILE A 95 13.23 -4.59 -1.98
CA ILE A 95 12.36 -4.31 -0.83
C ILE A 95 12.94 -5.01 0.40
N GLN A 96 13.54 -4.24 1.32
CA GLN A 96 14.23 -4.79 2.50
C GLN A 96 13.26 -5.33 3.55
N TYR A 97 12.20 -4.59 3.82
CA TYR A 97 11.25 -4.88 4.88
C TYR A 97 9.82 -4.55 4.43
N TYR A 98 8.83 -5.18 5.05
CA TYR A 98 7.42 -4.88 4.85
C TYR A 98 6.74 -4.50 6.16
N VAL A 99 5.64 -3.75 6.03
CA VAL A 99 4.65 -3.56 7.09
C VAL A 99 3.29 -3.79 6.45
N LEU A 100 2.57 -4.79 6.93
CA LEU A 100 1.19 -5.07 6.57
C LEU A 100 0.32 -4.75 7.78
N ILE A 101 -0.70 -3.92 7.59
CA ILE A 101 -1.59 -3.44 8.64
C ILE A 101 -3.03 -3.64 8.20
N ASP A 102 -3.88 -4.13 9.09
CA ASP A 102 -5.31 -4.14 8.84
C ASP A 102 -5.92 -2.73 9.03
N MET A 103 -7.21 -2.57 8.79
CA MET A 103 -7.94 -1.31 8.84
C MET A 103 -8.09 -0.83 10.26
N GLN A 104 -8.32 -1.74 11.19
CA GLN A 104 -8.43 -1.38 12.59
C GLN A 104 -7.09 -0.84 13.08
N GLY A 105 -6.01 -1.54 12.80
CA GLY A 105 -4.64 -1.12 13.08
C GLY A 105 -4.28 0.19 12.42
N PHE A 106 -4.70 0.41 11.19
CA PHE A 106 -4.43 1.65 10.50
C PHE A 106 -5.21 2.83 11.09
N SER A 107 -6.48 2.61 11.46
CA SER A 107 -7.27 3.58 12.22
C SER A 107 -6.62 3.89 13.57
N ASP A 108 -6.28 2.86 14.34
CA ASP A 108 -5.63 2.97 15.64
C ASP A 108 -4.28 3.68 15.53
N LEU A 109 -3.52 3.42 14.46
CA LEU A 109 -2.27 4.11 14.16
C LEU A 109 -2.53 5.62 14.00
N ILE A 110 -3.51 6.02 13.19
CA ILE A 110 -3.85 7.43 12.98
C ILE A 110 -4.30 8.09 14.28
N ASP A 111 -5.18 7.43 15.05
CA ASP A 111 -5.63 7.92 16.35
C ASP A 111 -4.47 8.07 17.34
N SER A 112 -3.52 7.12 17.30
CA SER A 112 -2.34 7.17 18.16
C SER A 112 -1.39 8.33 17.83
N LEU A 113 -1.43 8.84 16.60
CA LEU A 113 -0.73 10.03 16.15
C LEU A 113 -1.47 11.33 16.51
N GLY A 114 -2.69 11.22 17.06
CA GLY A 114 -3.56 12.35 17.38
C GLY A 114 -4.37 12.83 16.18
N GLY A 115 -4.65 11.96 15.21
CA GLY A 115 -5.35 12.30 13.97
C GLY A 115 -4.43 12.84 12.86
N VAL A 116 -5.02 13.21 11.73
CA VAL A 116 -4.32 13.75 10.55
C VAL A 116 -5.02 15.00 10.02
N ASP A 117 -4.23 15.93 9.48
CA ASP A 117 -4.76 17.14 8.85
C ASP A 117 -4.77 16.96 7.32
N ILE A 118 -5.97 16.98 6.73
CA ILE A 118 -6.19 16.80 5.30
C ILE A 118 -6.90 18.04 4.74
N THR A 119 -6.44 18.50 3.57
CA THR A 119 -7.18 19.49 2.78
C THR A 119 -7.99 18.75 1.72
N VAL A 120 -9.29 18.65 1.94
CA VAL A 120 -10.25 18.03 1.03
C VAL A 120 -10.50 19.00 -0.13
N THR A 121 -10.28 18.55 -1.37
CA THR A 121 -10.50 19.36 -2.58
C THR A 121 -11.94 19.29 -3.06
N ASP A 122 -12.49 18.08 -3.03
CA ASP A 122 -13.80 17.75 -3.58
C ASP A 122 -14.64 17.03 -2.54
N ARG A 123 -15.95 17.13 -2.67
CA ARG A 123 -16.89 16.52 -1.73
C ARG A 123 -16.81 14.99 -1.81
N VAL A 124 -16.55 14.31 -0.69
CA VAL A 124 -16.40 12.84 -0.64
C VAL A 124 -17.44 12.23 0.30
N PRO A 125 -18.19 11.19 -0.12
CA PRO A 125 -19.16 10.53 0.75
C PRO A 125 -18.49 9.57 1.72
N LEU A 126 -19.02 9.51 2.95
CA LEU A 126 -18.77 8.46 3.93
C LEU A 126 -19.93 7.46 3.88
N GLY A 127 -19.64 6.25 3.41
CA GLY A 127 -20.65 5.21 3.19
C GLY A 127 -21.55 5.49 1.99
N GLY A 128 -22.75 4.92 2.04
CA GLY A 128 -23.73 4.93 0.96
C GLY A 128 -23.53 3.84 -0.09
N ASP A 129 -24.48 3.73 -1.01
CA ASP A 129 -24.40 2.85 -2.18
C ASP A 129 -23.81 3.56 -3.42
N GLU A 130 -23.68 2.86 -4.54
CA GLU A 130 -23.17 3.43 -5.80
C GLU A 130 -24.04 4.57 -6.36
N ALA A 131 -25.31 4.64 -5.97
CA ALA A 131 -26.23 5.71 -6.31
C ALA A 131 -26.23 6.84 -5.27
N LEU A 132 -25.32 6.80 -4.28
CA LEU A 132 -25.21 7.75 -3.17
C LEU A 132 -26.45 7.80 -2.27
N ASN A 133 -27.22 6.72 -2.21
CA ASN A 133 -28.25 6.55 -1.18
C ASN A 133 -27.59 6.20 0.15
N ASP A 134 -28.23 6.60 1.27
CA ASP A 134 -27.79 6.27 2.63
C ASP A 134 -26.35 6.70 2.98
N VAL A 135 -25.86 7.78 2.37
CA VAL A 135 -24.60 8.42 2.76
C VAL A 135 -24.73 8.92 4.20
N ALA A 136 -23.88 8.42 5.09
CA ALA A 136 -23.91 8.77 6.50
C ALA A 136 -23.44 10.22 6.70
N GLU A 137 -22.31 10.58 6.07
CA GLU A 137 -21.65 11.87 6.24
C GLU A 137 -20.94 12.30 4.96
N TRP A 138 -20.57 13.58 4.87
CA TRP A 138 -19.82 14.13 3.76
C TRP A 138 -18.56 14.83 4.24
N PHE A 139 -17.42 14.51 3.62
CA PHE A 139 -16.23 15.32 3.72
C PHE A 139 -16.38 16.52 2.77
N GLU A 140 -16.59 17.70 3.33
CA GLU A 140 -16.72 18.94 2.56
C GLU A 140 -15.35 19.52 2.16
N PRO A 141 -15.24 20.24 1.03
CA PRO A 141 -14.01 20.92 0.64
C PRO A 141 -13.48 21.86 1.74
N GLY A 142 -12.19 21.76 2.05
CA GLY A 142 -11.54 22.56 3.08
C GLY A 142 -10.56 21.78 3.94
N LYS A 143 -9.93 22.47 4.90
CA LYS A 143 -9.05 21.86 5.90
C LYS A 143 -9.86 21.13 6.94
N GLN A 144 -9.56 19.86 7.16
CA GLN A 144 -10.19 19.02 8.15
C GLN A 144 -9.15 18.26 8.97
N HIS A 145 -9.44 18.12 10.25
CA HIS A 145 -8.70 17.24 11.13
C HIS A 145 -9.50 15.94 11.28
N MET A 146 -8.91 14.82 10.86
CA MET A 146 -9.59 13.52 10.79
C MET A 146 -8.95 12.55 11.79
N ASP A 147 -9.80 11.88 12.57
CA ASP A 147 -9.42 10.70 13.35
C ASP A 147 -9.23 9.47 12.43
N GLY A 148 -8.84 8.33 12.99
CA GLY A 148 -8.58 7.11 12.25
C GLY A 148 -9.81 6.59 11.49
N TYR A 149 -11.00 6.73 12.07
CA TYR A 149 -12.25 6.33 11.44
C TYR A 149 -12.51 7.16 10.17
N HIS A 150 -12.50 8.49 10.31
CA HIS A 150 -12.74 9.44 9.22
C HIS A 150 -11.67 9.35 8.14
N ALA A 151 -10.39 9.30 8.54
CA ALA A 151 -9.28 9.22 7.60
C ALA A 151 -9.30 7.92 6.78
N THR A 152 -9.62 6.79 7.42
CA THR A 152 -9.75 5.51 6.71
C THR A 152 -10.95 5.51 5.76
N TRP A 153 -12.07 6.13 6.15
CA TRP A 153 -13.23 6.29 5.27
C TRP A 153 -12.94 7.18 4.07
N TYR A 154 -12.27 8.31 4.30
CA TYR A 154 -11.83 9.23 3.24
C TYR A 154 -10.97 8.51 2.19
N ALA A 155 -10.02 7.69 2.63
CA ALA A 155 -9.13 6.94 1.75
C ALA A 155 -9.79 5.76 1.02
N ARG A 156 -10.88 5.17 1.57
CA ARG A 156 -11.56 4.02 0.93
C ARG A 156 -12.68 4.42 -0.01
N SER A 157 -13.26 5.61 0.15
CA SER A 157 -14.47 6.01 -0.58
C SER A 157 -14.25 5.88 -2.09
N ARG A 158 -15.17 5.17 -2.75
CA ARG A 158 -15.18 4.92 -4.21
C ARG A 158 -16.31 5.67 -4.92
N HIS A 159 -17.40 5.94 -4.20
CA HIS A 159 -18.63 6.41 -4.80
C HIS A 159 -18.47 7.75 -5.49
N GLY A 160 -18.95 7.82 -6.73
CA GLY A 160 -18.87 9.02 -7.56
C GLY A 160 -17.46 9.39 -8.07
N THR A 161 -16.46 8.51 -7.90
CA THR A 161 -15.06 8.80 -8.28
C THR A 161 -14.38 7.60 -8.93
N SER A 162 -13.27 7.83 -9.64
CA SER A 162 -12.45 6.77 -10.23
C SER A 162 -11.53 6.08 -9.21
N ASP A 163 -10.98 4.92 -9.58
CA ASP A 163 -9.91 4.27 -8.81
C ASP A 163 -8.69 5.21 -8.62
N TYR A 164 -8.39 6.05 -9.62
CA TYR A 164 -7.27 7.00 -9.54
C TYR A 164 -7.54 8.14 -8.55
N ASP A 165 -8.78 8.58 -8.44
CA ASP A 165 -9.17 9.55 -7.41
C ASP A 165 -9.03 8.95 -6.01
N ARG A 166 -9.40 7.67 -5.84
CA ARG A 166 -9.17 6.94 -4.59
C ARG A 166 -7.67 6.86 -4.27
N MET A 167 -6.85 6.49 -5.25
CA MET A 167 -5.40 6.45 -5.10
C MET A 167 -4.81 7.82 -4.72
N ALA A 168 -5.31 8.89 -5.31
CA ALA A 168 -4.89 10.25 -4.95
C ALA A 168 -5.23 10.58 -3.50
N ARG A 169 -6.42 10.21 -3.01
CA ARG A 169 -6.79 10.38 -1.58
C ARG A 169 -5.92 9.53 -0.65
N GLN A 170 -5.63 8.30 -1.04
CA GLN A 170 -4.71 7.44 -0.30
C GLN A 170 -3.30 8.04 -0.21
N ARG A 171 -2.80 8.68 -1.27
CA ARG A 171 -1.55 9.44 -1.26
C ARG A 171 -1.61 10.63 -0.32
N ILE A 172 -2.68 11.43 -0.38
CA ILE A 172 -2.89 12.57 0.53
C ILE A 172 -2.86 12.11 1.99
N LEU A 173 -3.52 10.99 2.31
CA LEU A 173 -3.51 10.44 3.65
C LEU A 173 -2.10 9.99 4.08
N GLN A 174 -1.35 9.31 3.22
CA GLN A 174 0.05 8.95 3.53
C GLN A 174 0.91 10.16 3.86
N GLU A 175 0.83 11.20 3.04
CA GLU A 175 1.57 12.44 3.27
C GLU A 175 1.15 13.11 4.59
N ALA A 176 -0.14 13.06 4.92
CA ALA A 176 -0.66 13.59 6.18
C ALA A 176 -0.12 12.78 7.39
N ILE A 177 -0.15 11.45 7.33
CA ILE A 177 0.44 10.57 8.35
C ILE A 177 1.95 10.86 8.48
N LEU A 178 2.67 11.01 7.37
CA LEU A 178 4.11 11.32 7.37
C LEU A 178 4.43 12.63 8.11
N LYS A 179 3.57 13.65 7.93
CA LYS A 179 3.70 14.95 8.63
C LYS A 179 3.43 14.85 10.12
N GLN A 180 2.57 13.91 10.56
CA GLN A 180 2.26 13.71 11.98
C GLN A 180 3.32 12.89 12.73
N PHE A 181 4.27 12.26 12.02
CA PHE A 181 5.33 11.49 12.66
C PHE A 181 6.35 12.37 13.41
N ASN A 182 6.26 12.34 14.74
CA ASN A 182 7.28 12.79 15.69
C ASN A 182 8.09 11.58 16.19
N PRO A 183 9.44 11.59 16.30
CA PRO A 183 10.22 10.39 16.57
C PRO A 183 9.98 9.88 18.00
N ALA A 184 9.58 10.76 18.92
CA ALA A 184 9.14 10.40 20.26
C ALA A 184 7.82 9.62 20.26
N ASN A 185 6.90 9.97 19.36
CA ASN A 185 5.64 9.26 19.17
C ASN A 185 5.87 7.94 18.41
N VAL A 186 6.70 7.93 17.36
CA VAL A 186 6.99 6.73 16.57
C VAL A 186 7.48 5.57 17.44
N LEU A 187 8.49 5.80 18.28
CA LEU A 187 9.09 4.71 19.07
C LEU A 187 8.14 4.17 20.14
N THR A 188 7.45 5.06 20.86
CA THR A 188 6.52 4.67 21.93
C THR A 188 5.27 4.00 21.38
N LYS A 189 4.75 4.45 20.23
CA LYS A 189 3.57 3.86 19.59
C LYS A 189 3.89 2.57 18.86
N PHE A 190 5.06 2.44 18.22
CA PHE A 190 5.48 1.17 17.63
C PHE A 190 5.62 0.07 18.69
N GLN A 191 6.15 0.40 19.87
CA GLN A 191 6.17 -0.53 21.00
C GLN A 191 4.75 -0.92 21.45
N GLY A 192 3.81 0.04 21.46
CA GLY A 192 2.39 -0.22 21.76
C GLY A 192 1.72 -1.13 20.73
N VAL A 193 1.95 -0.89 19.43
CA VAL A 193 1.44 -1.72 18.32
C VAL A 193 2.06 -3.12 18.34
N ALA A 194 3.36 -3.22 18.58
CA ALA A 194 4.03 -4.52 18.74
C ALA A 194 3.51 -5.31 19.95
N GLN A 195 3.04 -4.61 21.01
CA GLN A 195 2.39 -5.22 22.17
C GLN A 195 0.93 -5.59 21.90
N ALA A 196 0.20 -4.83 21.07
CA ALA A 196 -1.17 -5.13 20.64
C ALA A 196 -1.25 -6.44 19.83
N GLY A 197 -0.12 -6.91 19.29
CA GLY A 197 0.05 -8.27 18.76
C GLY A 197 0.05 -8.34 17.23
N GLN A 198 0.54 -9.47 16.71
CA GLN A 198 0.70 -9.73 15.25
C GLN A 198 -0.61 -9.76 14.46
N GLN A 199 -1.77 -9.73 15.13
CA GLN A 199 -3.08 -9.78 14.46
C GLN A 199 -3.40 -8.48 13.71
N VAL A 200 -2.85 -7.36 14.17
CA VAL A 200 -3.16 -6.02 13.66
C VAL A 200 -2.07 -5.50 12.73
N VAL A 201 -0.80 -5.84 13.01
CA VAL A 201 0.36 -5.51 12.17
C VAL A 201 1.27 -6.73 12.01
N LYS A 202 1.62 -7.04 10.75
CA LYS A 202 2.66 -8.01 10.38
C LYS A 202 3.86 -7.29 9.78
N THR A 203 5.07 -7.63 10.21
CA THR A 203 6.31 -7.04 9.71
C THR A 203 7.49 -7.97 9.96
N ASP A 204 8.48 -7.91 9.07
CA ASP A 204 9.80 -8.52 9.21
C ASP A 204 10.85 -7.52 9.73
N VAL A 205 10.46 -6.29 10.09
CA VAL A 205 11.36 -5.31 10.69
C VAL A 205 11.87 -5.82 12.04
N PRO A 206 13.19 -6.04 12.20
CA PRO A 206 13.73 -6.51 13.47
C PRO A 206 13.54 -5.44 14.55
N GLN A 207 13.14 -5.85 15.77
CA GLN A 207 12.95 -4.90 16.87
C GLN A 207 14.20 -4.05 17.18
N GLY A 208 15.40 -4.62 16.99
CA GLY A 208 16.66 -3.89 17.15
C GLY A 208 16.88 -2.76 16.13
N MET A 209 16.18 -2.78 14.99
CA MET A 209 16.27 -1.76 13.95
C MET A 209 15.34 -0.57 14.20
N LEU A 210 14.42 -0.65 15.18
CA LEU A 210 13.43 0.40 15.42
C LEU A 210 14.07 1.74 15.81
N GLY A 211 15.12 1.69 16.65
CA GLY A 211 15.87 2.90 17.00
C GLY A 211 16.54 3.55 15.78
N TYR A 212 17.02 2.73 14.85
CA TYR A 212 17.60 3.20 13.59
C TYR A 212 16.54 3.89 12.71
N PHE A 213 15.38 3.25 12.50
CA PHE A 213 14.30 3.84 11.71
C PHE A 213 13.72 5.11 12.35
N ALA A 214 13.58 5.14 13.67
CA ALA A 214 13.15 6.35 14.38
C ALA A 214 14.18 7.49 14.22
N ASN A 215 15.48 7.19 14.28
CA ASN A 215 16.52 8.19 14.02
C ASN A 215 16.49 8.69 12.57
N LEU A 216 16.32 7.78 11.61
CA LEU A 216 16.21 8.12 10.19
C LEU A 216 15.00 9.03 9.94
N ALA A 217 13.81 8.65 10.43
CA ALA A 217 12.60 9.46 10.33
C ALA A 217 12.78 10.86 10.95
N GLY A 218 13.51 10.96 12.07
CA GLY A 218 13.85 12.25 12.67
C GLY A 218 14.75 13.11 11.78
N LYS A 219 15.70 12.52 11.05
CA LYS A 219 16.60 13.24 10.13
C LYS A 219 15.93 13.63 8.82
N THR A 220 14.94 12.86 8.38
CA THR A 220 14.29 13.05 7.07
C THR A 220 12.97 13.80 7.15
N ARG A 221 12.49 14.20 8.34
CA ARG A 221 11.19 14.88 8.50
C ARG A 221 11.05 16.10 7.60
N ASP A 222 12.08 16.94 7.57
CA ASP A 222 12.03 18.22 6.87
C ASP A 222 12.38 18.09 5.39
N LEU A 223 12.67 16.86 4.92
CA LEU A 223 12.92 16.60 3.51
C LEU A 223 11.59 16.48 2.77
N SER A 224 11.54 17.03 1.56
CA SER A 224 10.42 16.84 0.66
C SER A 224 10.32 15.37 0.25
N VAL A 225 9.13 14.78 0.41
CA VAL A 225 8.83 13.45 -0.10
C VAL A 225 8.59 13.56 -1.61
N GLY A 226 9.41 12.88 -2.41
CA GLY A 226 9.17 12.72 -3.83
C GLY A 226 8.09 11.67 -4.10
N THR A 227 7.23 11.92 -5.09
CA THR A 227 6.16 11.02 -5.50
C THR A 227 6.35 10.60 -6.95
N VAL A 228 6.24 9.29 -7.21
CA VAL A 228 6.14 8.73 -8.56
C VAL A 228 4.79 8.04 -8.67
N GLU A 229 3.90 8.59 -9.48
CA GLU A 229 2.59 8.00 -9.72
C GLU A 229 2.67 7.05 -10.90
N LEU A 230 2.30 5.79 -10.70
CA LEU A 230 2.35 4.78 -11.77
C LEU A 230 1.05 4.74 -12.58
N VAL A 231 0.42 5.88 -12.83
CA VAL A 231 -0.93 6.02 -13.42
C VAL A 231 -0.90 6.33 -14.93
N PRO A 232 -2.01 6.14 -15.68
CA PRO A 232 -2.09 6.50 -17.09
C PRO A 232 -1.71 7.95 -17.41
N ASP A 233 -2.09 8.89 -16.54
CA ASP A 233 -1.75 10.31 -16.68
C ASP A 233 -0.23 10.56 -16.65
N ASN A 234 0.54 9.65 -16.06
CA ASN A 234 2.00 9.64 -16.05
C ASN A 234 2.60 8.69 -17.10
N GLY A 235 1.81 8.27 -18.10
CA GLY A 235 2.23 7.41 -19.20
C GLY A 235 2.38 5.93 -18.85
N VAL A 236 1.88 5.48 -17.70
CA VAL A 236 1.94 4.07 -17.29
C VAL A 236 0.64 3.37 -17.66
N ASP A 237 0.71 2.40 -18.57
CA ASP A 237 -0.42 1.52 -18.90
C ASP A 237 -0.56 0.41 -17.83
N PRO A 238 -1.66 0.39 -17.07
CA PRO A 238 -1.87 -0.60 -16.03
C PRO A 238 -2.12 -2.03 -16.57
N GLN A 239 -2.58 -2.18 -17.80
CA GLN A 239 -2.86 -3.50 -18.39
C GLN A 239 -1.62 -4.07 -19.08
N ASN A 240 -0.80 -3.21 -19.67
CA ASN A 240 0.41 -3.56 -20.39
C ASN A 240 1.59 -2.64 -19.99
N PRO A 241 2.12 -2.76 -18.76
CA PRO A 241 3.11 -1.84 -18.24
C PRO A 241 4.44 -1.96 -18.98
N ASP A 242 5.06 -0.82 -19.24
CA ASP A 242 6.46 -0.76 -19.64
C ASP A 242 7.36 -0.62 -18.40
N TYR A 243 7.96 -1.73 -17.97
CA TYR A 243 8.79 -1.73 -16.76
C TYR A 243 10.09 -0.95 -16.91
N ASP A 244 10.64 -0.85 -18.12
CA ASP A 244 11.86 -0.07 -18.32
C ASP A 244 11.54 1.43 -18.19
N TYR A 245 10.40 1.87 -18.71
CA TYR A 245 9.88 3.21 -18.47
C TYR A 245 9.59 3.47 -16.99
N ILE A 246 8.88 2.56 -16.29
CA ILE A 246 8.59 2.68 -14.86
C ILE A 246 9.89 2.79 -14.04
N ARG A 247 10.87 1.95 -14.31
CA ARG A 247 12.18 1.99 -13.64
C ARG A 247 12.94 3.27 -13.95
N GLY A 248 12.80 3.82 -15.16
CA GLY A 248 13.32 5.12 -15.54
C GLY A 248 12.71 6.28 -14.74
N LEU A 249 11.38 6.27 -14.56
CA LEU A 249 10.69 7.24 -13.70
C LEU A 249 11.20 7.17 -12.26
N ILE A 250 11.32 5.97 -11.72
CA ILE A 250 11.80 5.74 -10.35
C ILE A 250 13.26 6.17 -10.20
N ALA A 251 14.13 5.82 -11.14
CA ALA A 251 15.53 6.24 -11.10
C ALA A 251 15.67 7.76 -11.12
N THR A 252 14.86 8.45 -11.92
CA THR A 252 14.84 9.94 -11.98
C THR A 252 14.37 10.56 -10.65
N ALA A 253 13.45 9.92 -9.94
CA ALA A 253 12.97 10.42 -8.65
C ALA A 253 13.94 10.16 -7.48
N LEU A 254 14.93 9.29 -7.67
CA LEU A 254 15.94 8.96 -6.65
C LEU A 254 17.22 9.80 -6.74
N THR A 255 17.35 10.63 -7.77
CA THR A 255 18.48 11.56 -7.99
C THR A 255 18.14 12.97 -7.56
#